data_AF-A0A7V9SX40-F1
#
_entry.id   AF-A0A7V9SX40-F1
#
_cell.length_a   1.000
_cell.length_b   1.000
_cell.length_c   1.000
_cell.angle_alpha   90.00
_cell.angle_beta   90.00
_cell.angle_gamma   90.00
#
_symmetry.space_group_name_H-M   'P 1'
#
loop_
_entity.id
_entity.type
_entity.pdbx_description
1 polymer ?
#
loop_
_entity_poly.entity_id
_entity_poly.type
_entity_poly.pdbx_seq_one_letter_code
_entity_poly.pdbx_strand_id
1 'polypeptide(L)'
;MKILRNVLFGVVYTVIYFFLAVMSTGGGHGNFFLFTPLATWILILVALFLLTKLNSLSMRLFFVGLMIVHYLVTLAILLDIRDLVMKDWNRIAGREGIFVTVGVYLIGQIIIWLAFYISTQNQKELG
;
A
#
# COMPACT_ATOMS: atom_id res chain seq x y z
N MET A 1 -21.79 -8.05 1.37
CA MET A 1 -21.27 -7.33 0.18
C MET A 1 -20.06 -6.42 0.45
N LYS A 2 -19.98 -5.71 1.59
CA LYS A 2 -18.84 -4.79 1.87
C LYS A 2 -17.47 -5.47 1.94
N ILE A 3 -17.37 -6.66 2.54
CA ILE A 3 -16.12 -7.44 2.63
C ILE A 3 -15.60 -7.81 1.24
N LEU A 4 -16.46 -8.40 0.40
CA LEU A 4 -16.10 -8.83 -0.95
C LEU A 4 -15.56 -7.65 -1.79
N ARG A 5 -16.20 -6.48 -1.71
CA ARG A 5 -15.74 -5.26 -2.39
C ARG A 5 -14.36 -4.81 -1.92
N ASN A 6 -14.13 -4.81 -0.60
CA ASN A 6 -12.84 -4.37 -0.04
C ASN A 6 -11.71 -5.35 -0.39
N VAL A 7 -11.99 -6.65 -0.36
CA VAL A 7 -11.03 -7.70 -0.77
C VAL A 7 -10.75 -7.60 -2.27
N LEU A 8 -11.78 -7.44 -3.11
CA LEU A 8 -11.63 -7.27 -4.55
C LEU A 8 -10.80 -6.02 -4.88
N PHE A 9 -11.06 -4.91 -4.19
CA PHE A 9 -10.23 -3.70 -4.31
C PHE A 9 -8.77 -3.99 -3.96
N GLY A 10 -8.51 -4.65 -2.81
CA GLY A 10 -7.15 -4.99 -2.39
C GLY A 10 -6.42 -5.84 -3.44
N VAL A 11 -7.07 -6.88 -3.97
CA VAL A 11 -6.50 -7.74 -5.01
C VAL A 11 -6.22 -6.97 -6.30
N VAL A 12 -7.21 -6.22 -6.81
CA VAL A 12 -7.07 -5.44 -8.05
C VAL A 12 -5.97 -4.39 -7.90
N TYR A 13 -5.95 -3.67 -6.78
CA TYR A 13 -4.91 -2.69 -6.47
C TYR A 13 -3.52 -3.33 -6.44
N THR A 14 -3.36 -4.46 -5.74
CA THR A 14 -2.09 -5.19 -5.68
C THR A 14 -1.63 -5.66 -7.05
N VAL A 15 -2.54 -6.17 -7.89
CA VAL A 15 -2.22 -6.61 -9.26
C VAL A 15 -1.78 -5.43 -10.14
N ILE A 16 -2.54 -4.33 -10.14
CA ILE A 16 -2.19 -3.13 -10.90
C ILE A 16 -0.82 -2.60 -10.45
N TYR A 17 -0.61 -2.50 -9.14
CA TYR A 17 0.66 -2.03 -8.58
C TYR A 17 1.83 -2.94 -8.98
N PHE A 18 1.65 -4.26 -8.94
CA PHE A 18 2.65 -5.23 -9.35
C PHE A 18 3.04 -5.07 -10.83
N PHE A 19 2.06 -4.95 -11.73
CA PHE A 19 2.35 -4.74 -13.15
C PHE A 19 3.06 -3.41 -13.41
N LEU A 20 2.65 -2.33 -12.74
CA LEU A 20 3.31 -1.04 -12.85
C LEU A 20 4.75 -1.09 -12.33
N ALA A 21 4.99 -1.77 -11.21
CA ALA A 21 6.33 -1.99 -10.69
C ALA A 21 7.19 -2.76 -11.71
N VAL A 22 6.70 -3.90 -12.25
CA VAL A 22 7.41 -4.68 -13.28
C VAL A 22 7.75 -3.82 -14.50
N MET A 23 6.77 -3.09 -15.05
CA MET A 23 7.00 -2.21 -16.21
C MET A 23 8.02 -1.10 -15.91
N SER A 24 7.98 -0.53 -14.70
CA SER A 24 8.89 0.53 -14.26
C SER A 24 10.30 0.03 -13.91
N THR A 25 10.47 -1.28 -13.77
CA THR A 25 11.78 -1.92 -13.55
C THR A 25 12.41 -2.44 -14.85
N GLY A 26 11.76 -2.27 -15.99
CA GLY A 26 12.27 -2.77 -17.28
C GLY A 26 12.38 -4.29 -17.38
N GLY A 27 11.61 -5.05 -16.59
CA GLY A 27 11.53 -6.52 -16.71
C GLY A 27 12.66 -7.32 -16.05
N GLY A 28 13.41 -6.75 -15.09
CA GLY A 28 14.30 -7.56 -14.23
C GLY A 28 15.65 -6.96 -13.86
N HIS A 29 15.90 -5.66 -14.12
CA HIS A 29 17.19 -5.03 -13.83
C HIS A 29 17.00 -3.79 -12.93
N GLY A 30 17.12 -3.97 -11.61
CA GLY A 30 17.59 -2.91 -10.69
C GLY A 30 16.60 -2.35 -9.67
N ASN A 31 15.28 -2.42 -9.86
CA ASN A 31 14.35 -1.63 -9.03
C ASN A 31 13.54 -2.44 -8.02
N PHE A 32 14.21 -3.27 -7.21
CA PHE A 32 13.59 -4.00 -6.09
C PHE A 32 12.83 -3.07 -5.12
N PHE A 33 13.16 -1.78 -5.09
CA PHE A 33 12.51 -0.80 -4.23
C PHE A 33 11.02 -0.59 -4.52
N LEU A 34 10.59 -0.74 -5.78
CA LEU A 34 9.19 -0.63 -6.17
C LEU A 34 8.36 -1.85 -5.72
N PHE A 35 9.01 -2.94 -5.32
CA PHE A 35 8.34 -4.11 -4.77
C PHE A 35 8.27 -4.09 -3.23
N THR A 36 8.89 -3.10 -2.58
CA THR A 36 8.90 -3.02 -1.10
C THR A 36 7.51 -2.91 -0.50
N PRO A 37 6.54 -2.17 -1.08
CA PRO A 37 5.19 -2.14 -0.52
C PRO A 37 4.41 -3.44 -0.77
N LEU A 38 4.86 -4.28 -1.71
CA LEU A 38 4.29 -5.61 -1.92
C LEU A 38 4.76 -6.61 -0.86
N ALA A 39 5.93 -6.43 -0.24
CA ALA A 39 6.38 -7.30 0.85
C ALA A 39 5.44 -7.23 2.08
N THR A 40 4.76 -6.10 2.23
CA THR A 40 3.85 -5.81 3.36
C THR A 40 2.37 -5.86 2.94
N TRP A 41 2.05 -6.39 1.75
CA TRP A 41 0.70 -6.39 1.17
C TRP A 41 -0.33 -7.13 2.04
N ILE A 42 0.10 -8.15 2.78
CA ILE A 42 -0.78 -8.90 3.68
C ILE A 42 -1.31 -8.02 4.81
N LEU A 43 -0.53 -7.02 5.26
CA LEU A 43 -0.95 -6.04 6.25
C LEU A 43 -2.05 -5.14 5.69
N ILE A 44 -1.95 -4.76 4.40
CA ILE A 44 -3.00 -4.01 3.70
C ILE A 44 -4.28 -4.85 3.58
N LEU A 45 -4.19 -6.13 3.23
CA LEU A 45 -5.36 -7.01 3.16
C LEU A 45 -6.06 -7.14 4.52
N VAL A 46 -5.29 -7.32 5.59
CA VAL A 46 -5.82 -7.39 6.96
C VAL A 46 -6.46 -6.04 7.34
N ALA A 47 -5.83 -4.91 7.00
CA ALA A 47 -6.40 -3.58 7.21
C ALA A 47 -7.73 -3.39 6.47
N LEU A 48 -7.81 -3.77 5.19
CA LEU A 48 -9.02 -3.70 4.37
C LEU A 48 -10.16 -4.59 4.90
N PHE A 49 -9.81 -5.75 5.47
CA PHE A 49 -10.77 -6.59 6.18
C PHE A 49 -11.29 -5.90 7.45
N LEU A 50 -10.40 -5.33 8.25
CA LEU A 50 -10.76 -4.64 9.51
C LEU A 50 -11.68 -3.45 9.30
N LEU A 51 -11.64 -2.78 8.14
CA LEU A 51 -12.61 -1.72 7.77
C LEU A 51 -14.07 -2.17 7.92
N THR A 52 -14.34 -3.47 7.86
CA THR A 52 -15.70 -4.02 8.01
C THR A 52 -16.11 -4.31 9.45
N LYS A 53 -15.17 -4.20 10.40
CA LYS A 53 -15.34 -4.55 11.83
C LYS A 53 -14.92 -3.42 12.78
N LEU A 54 -14.97 -2.15 12.36
CA LEU A 54 -14.50 -0.97 13.13
C LEU A 54 -15.42 -0.56 14.31
N ASN A 55 -16.25 -1.48 14.80
CA ASN A 55 -17.31 -1.24 15.78
C ASN A 55 -16.79 -0.83 17.16
N SER A 56 -15.51 -1.14 17.46
CA SER A 56 -14.87 -0.82 18.73
C SER A 56 -13.63 0.05 18.54
N LEU A 57 -13.31 0.85 19.55
CA LEU A 57 -12.08 1.64 19.60
C LEU A 57 -10.85 0.75 19.39
N SER A 58 -10.83 -0.44 19.99
CA SER A 58 -9.73 -1.41 19.84
C SER A 58 -9.49 -1.81 18.39
N MET A 59 -10.55 -2.04 17.60
CA MET A 59 -10.40 -2.40 16.18
C MET A 59 -9.88 -1.22 15.34
N ARG A 60 -10.27 0.00 15.68
CA ARG A 60 -9.77 1.23 15.04
C ARG A 60 -8.28 1.43 15.34
N LEU A 61 -7.89 1.28 16.60
CA LEU A 61 -6.48 1.37 17.01
C LEU A 61 -5.65 0.25 16.38
N PHE A 62 -6.20 -0.97 16.27
CA PHE A 62 -5.51 -2.08 15.61
C PHE A 62 -5.29 -1.84 14.11
N PHE A 63 -6.29 -1.30 13.41
CA PHE A 63 -6.14 -0.86 12.01
C PHE A 63 -5.01 0.18 11.88
N VAL A 64 -5.02 1.23 12.70
CA VAL A 64 -3.99 2.29 12.67
C VAL A 64 -2.62 1.70 12.96
N GLY A 65 -2.50 0.84 13.96
CA GLY A 65 -1.26 0.15 14.30
C GLY A 65 -0.71 -0.69 13.15
N LEU A 66 -1.57 -1.46 12.45
CA LEU A 66 -1.18 -2.21 11.27
C LEU A 66 -0.66 -1.33 10.14
N MET A 67 -1.32 -0.20 9.87
CA MET A 67 -0.87 0.75 8.84
C MET A 67 0.47 1.39 9.20
N ILE A 68 0.67 1.75 10.47
CA ILE A 68 1.97 2.26 10.95
C ILE A 68 3.07 1.21 10.74
N VAL A 69 2.82 -0.05 11.15
CA VAL A 69 3.80 -1.14 10.95
C VAL A 69 4.10 -1.34 9.47
N HIS A 70 3.08 -1.33 8.60
CA HIS A 70 3.24 -1.39 7.15
C HIS A 70 4.18 -0.28 6.64
N TYR A 71 3.99 0.97 7.09
CA TYR A 71 4.86 2.08 6.69
C TYR A 71 6.27 1.98 7.24
N LEU A 72 6.43 1.57 8.50
CA LEU A 72 7.75 1.41 9.11
C LEU A 72 8.57 0.31 8.41
N VAL A 73 7.95 -0.83 8.10
CA VAL A 73 8.61 -1.91 7.36
C VAL A 73 8.94 -1.46 5.94
N THR A 74 8.01 -0.79 5.25
CA THR A 74 8.25 -0.27 3.90
C THR A 74 9.41 0.72 3.90
N LEU A 75 9.45 1.64 4.87
CA LEU A 75 10.55 2.60 5.04
C LEU A 75 11.87 1.91 5.38
N ALA A 76 11.88 0.93 6.28
CA ALA A 76 13.08 0.19 6.66
C ALA A 76 13.69 -0.53 5.46
N ILE A 77 12.88 -1.20 4.64
CA ILE A 77 13.36 -1.86 3.43
C ILE A 77 13.87 -0.82 2.42
N LEU A 78 13.18 0.31 2.26
CA LEU A 78 13.64 1.40 1.39
C LEU A 78 14.99 1.98 1.82
N LEU A 79 15.23 2.11 3.13
CA LEU A 79 16.50 2.58 3.67
C LEU A 79 17.61 1.56 3.47
N ASP A 80 17.32 0.27 3.66
CA ASP A 80 18.28 -0.83 3.50
C ASP A 80 18.79 -0.95 2.05
N ILE A 81 17.91 -0.74 1.07
CA ILE A 81 18.27 -0.83 -0.35
C ILE A 81 18.64 0.53 -0.97
N ARG A 82 18.68 1.61 -0.19
CA ARG A 82 18.86 2.99 -0.70
C ARG A 82 20.08 3.13 -1.61
N ASP A 83 21.22 2.60 -1.20
CA ASP A 83 22.47 2.77 -1.94
C ASP A 83 22.48 1.99 -3.26
N LEU A 84 21.84 0.81 -3.27
CA LEU A 84 21.58 0.04 -4.49
C LEU A 84 20.67 0.82 -5.45
N VAL A 85 19.59 1.40 -4.91
CA VAL A 85 18.63 2.21 -5.68
C VAL A 85 19.31 3.44 -6.26
N MET A 86 20.09 4.19 -5.48
CA MET A 86 20.74 5.43 -5.97
C MET A 86 21.78 5.14 -7.05
N LYS A 87 22.49 4.01 -6.95
CA LYS A 87 23.47 3.57 -7.95
C LYS A 87 22.81 3.18 -9.27
N ASP A 88 21.68 2.48 -9.21
CA ASP A 88 20.93 2.06 -10.40
C ASP A 88 19.99 3.16 -10.92
N TRP A 89 19.67 4.18 -10.11
CA TRP A 89 18.76 5.29 -10.46
C TRP A 89 19.11 5.99 -11.77
N ASN A 90 20.41 6.14 -12.04
CA ASN A 90 20.93 6.80 -13.23
C ASN A 90 20.99 5.91 -14.47
N ARG A 91 20.80 4.59 -14.30
CA ARG A 91 20.86 3.59 -15.37
C ARG A 91 19.47 3.17 -15.87
N ILE A 92 18.41 3.56 -15.16
CA ILE A 92 17.03 3.17 -15.47
C ILE A 92 16.51 3.94 -16.69
N ALA A 93 16.16 3.20 -17.73
CA ALA A 93 15.23 3.65 -18.76
C ALA A 93 13.82 3.75 -18.13
N GLY A 94 13.28 4.96 -17.98
CA GLY A 94 11.88 5.15 -17.53
C GLY A 94 11.69 5.82 -16.16
N ARG A 95 12.36 6.96 -15.89
CA ARG A 95 12.11 7.80 -14.69
C ARG A 95 10.62 8.09 -14.47
N GLU A 96 9.86 8.28 -15.55
CA GLU A 96 8.41 8.53 -15.51
C GLU A 96 7.63 7.35 -14.90
N GLY A 97 8.02 6.09 -15.18
CA GLY A 97 7.38 4.90 -14.63
C GLY A 97 7.51 4.80 -13.11
N ILE A 98 8.65 5.24 -12.57
CA ILE A 98 8.87 5.32 -11.12
C ILE A 98 7.85 6.28 -10.47
N PHE A 99 7.69 7.48 -11.04
CA PHE A 99 6.73 8.46 -10.54
C PHE A 99 5.29 7.95 -10.63
N VAL A 100 4.94 7.28 -11.73
CA VAL A 100 3.61 6.66 -11.88
C VAL A 100 3.38 5.58 -10.83
N THR A 101 4.36 4.69 -10.60
CA THR A 101 4.25 3.60 -9.62
C THR A 101 4.13 4.14 -8.20
N VAL A 102 4.99 5.09 -7.81
CA VAL A 102 4.90 5.75 -6.50
C VAL A 102 3.58 6.51 -6.36
N GLY A 103 3.12 7.18 -7.41
CA GLY A 103 1.84 7.86 -7.44
C GLY A 103 0.67 6.91 -7.18
N VAL A 104 0.62 5.77 -7.87
CA VAL A 104 -0.42 4.75 -7.67
C VAL A 104 -0.38 4.19 -6.25
N TYR A 105 0.81 3.96 -5.69
CA TYR A 105 0.95 3.57 -4.29
C TYR A 105 0.31 4.60 -3.35
N LEU A 106 0.69 5.87 -3.48
CA LEU A 106 0.17 6.95 -2.63
C LEU A 106 -1.34 7.12 -2.76
N ILE A 107 -1.88 7.03 -3.97
CA ILE A 107 -3.34 7.06 -4.22
C ILE A 107 -4.04 5.91 -3.49
N GLY A 108 -3.49 4.69 -3.57
CA GLY A 108 -4.02 3.54 -2.83
C GLY A 108 -4.06 3.76 -1.32
N GLN A 109 -2.98 4.32 -0.76
CA GLN A 109 -2.91 4.65 0.66
C GLN A 109 -3.97 5.70 1.05
N ILE A 110 -4.14 6.75 0.25
CA ILE A 110 -5.17 7.76 0.46
C ILE A 110 -6.57 7.13 0.48
N ILE A 111 -6.87 6.25 -0.48
CA ILE A 111 -8.18 5.57 -0.55
C ILE A 111 -8.43 4.73 0.71
N ILE A 112 -7.42 3.99 1.19
CA ILE A 112 -7.51 3.17 2.41
C ILE A 112 -7.84 4.05 3.63
N TRP A 113 -7.15 5.18 3.79
CA TRP A 113 -7.40 6.11 4.89
C TRP A 113 -8.76 6.80 4.81
N LEU A 114 -9.19 7.21 3.60
CA LEU A 114 -10.52 7.77 3.40
C LEU A 114 -11.61 6.75 3.75
N ALA A 115 -11.44 5.49 3.33
CA ALA A 115 -12.38 4.42 3.66
C ALA A 115 -12.44 4.16 5.17
N PHE A 116 -11.30 4.22 5.88
CA PHE A 116 -11.25 4.17 7.34
C PHE A 116 -12.00 5.34 7.99
N TYR A 117 -11.74 6.57 7.54
CA TYR A 117 -12.39 7.76 8.07
C TYR A 117 -13.92 7.71 7.90
N ILE A 118 -14.40 7.42 6.67
CA ILE A 118 -15.83 7.32 6.37
C ILE A 118 -16.48 6.22 7.20
N SER A 119 -15.85 5.04 7.29
CA SER A 119 -16.38 3.94 8.09
C SER A 119 -16.46 4.27 9.58
N THR A 120 -15.53 5.07 10.08
CA THR A 120 -15.51 5.53 11.48
C THR A 120 -16.60 6.55 11.77
N GLN A 121 -16.84 7.51 10.86
CA GLN A 121 -17.90 8.52 11.02
C GLN A 121 -19.30 7.89 10.99
N ASN A 122 -19.55 7.03 10.00
CA ASN A 122 -20.85 6.34 9.86
C ASN A 122 -21.24 5.52 11.10
N GLN A 123 -20.26 5.08 11.90
CA GLN A 123 -20.54 4.35 13.14
C GLN A 123 -20.72 5.24 14.37
N LYS A 124 -20.21 6.48 14.34
CA LYS A 124 -20.53 7.47 15.38
C LYS A 124 -21.96 7.99 15.25
N GLU A 125 -22.52 7.98 14.04
CA GLU A 125 -23.91 8.41 13.78
C GLU A 125 -24.95 7.36 14.18
N LEU A 126 -24.54 6.11 14.42
CA LEU A 126 -25.42 4.97 14.72
C LEU A 126 -25.42 4.53 16.19
N GLY A 127 -24.57 5.12 17.04
CA GLY A 127 -24.43 4.78 18.46
C GLY A 127 -24.58 6.00 19.33
#